data_AF-A0A937XU13-F1
#
_entry.id   AF-A0A937XU13-F1
#
_cell.length_a   1.000
_cell.length_b   1.000
_cell.length_c   1.000
_cell.angle_alpha   90.00
_cell.angle_beta   90.00
_cell.angle_gamma   90.00
#
_symmetry.space_group_name_H-M   'P 1'
#
loop_
_entity.id
_entity.type
_entity.pdbx_description
1 polymer ?
#
loop_
_entity_poly.entity_id
_entity_poly.type
_entity_poly.pdbx_seq_one_letter_code
_entity_poly.pdbx_strand_id
1 'polypeptide(L)'
;MAKTTIDRLIINSPYEEPVRYWRYERETRTFDLVEGNRRPAGYVVASGDSQAFDDPGIFVEIPLVNQIRPRIKAWRKAGYPGVSAITKRLLEYWRDPEEFDARRFFFCQLEAIETLIWLTEAPAAERVGIAIPGDGGAFARQCCKMATGSGKTIVMAMVIAWHILNKVANPQDARFSRNVLVIAPGLTVKSRLVVLEPTGAGNYYKAFNIVPSSLSDQLRQGKVLIRNWHALAWDSEEQIKKRRSVDKRGAKSDEAYAR
;
A
#
# COMPACT_ATOMS: atom_id res chain seq x y z
N MET A 1 25.44 22.89 10.74
CA MET A 1 26.88 22.57 10.63
C MET A 1 27.00 21.26 9.88
N ALA A 2 27.80 21.24 8.81
CA ALA A 2 28.10 20.04 8.04
C ALA A 2 28.89 19.05 8.91
N LYS A 3 28.53 17.76 8.88
CA LYS A 3 29.19 16.70 9.67
C LYS A 3 29.74 15.62 8.76
N THR A 4 30.93 15.09 9.07
CA THR A 4 31.49 13.92 8.37
C THR A 4 30.85 12.60 8.83
N THR A 5 30.25 12.58 10.03
CA THR A 5 29.57 11.42 10.61
C THR A 5 28.18 11.80 11.14
N ILE A 6 27.24 10.85 11.09
CA ILE A 6 25.87 11.03 11.61
C ILE A 6 25.76 10.36 12.99
N ASP A 7 25.57 11.16 14.02
CA ASP A 7 25.45 10.67 15.41
C ASP A 7 24.08 10.01 15.67
N ARG A 8 23.04 10.42 14.94
CA ARG A 8 21.66 9.93 15.09
C ARG A 8 21.00 9.76 13.73
N LEU A 9 20.79 8.50 13.33
CA LEU A 9 20.12 8.16 12.08
C LEU A 9 18.61 8.41 12.12
N ILE A 10 17.97 8.14 13.28
CA ILE A 10 16.52 8.30 13.46
C ILE A 10 16.20 9.69 14.01
N ILE A 11 15.78 10.58 13.12
CA ILE A 11 15.56 12.02 13.40
C ILE A 11 14.11 12.48 13.24
N ASN A 12 13.17 11.57 12.95
CA ASN A 12 11.73 11.86 12.85
C ASN A 12 10.91 10.87 13.69
N SER A 13 9.74 11.31 14.13
CA SER A 13 8.71 10.42 14.68
C SER A 13 8.15 9.52 13.57
N PRO A 14 7.85 8.22 13.84
CA PRO A 14 7.20 7.35 12.86
C PRO A 14 5.70 7.69 12.69
N TYR A 15 5.12 8.48 13.60
CA TYR A 15 3.69 8.81 13.64
C TYR A 15 3.35 10.15 13.00
N GLU A 16 4.36 10.98 12.73
CA GLU A 16 4.18 12.33 12.16
C GLU A 16 4.78 12.41 10.77
N GLU A 17 4.36 13.43 10.02
CA GLU A 17 4.98 13.73 8.73
C GLU A 17 6.46 14.08 8.95
N PRO A 18 7.40 13.45 8.22
CA PRO A 18 8.82 13.74 8.40
C PRO A 18 9.12 15.21 8.05
N VAL A 19 9.84 15.89 8.94
CA VAL A 19 10.22 17.31 8.79
C VAL A 19 11.73 17.52 8.75
N ARG A 20 12.51 16.45 8.87
CA ARG A 20 13.97 16.49 8.88
C ARG A 20 14.55 15.38 8.01
N TYR A 21 15.67 15.63 7.35
CA TYR A 21 16.46 14.58 6.71
C TYR A 21 17.93 14.95 6.60
N TRP A 22 18.79 13.94 6.55
CA TRP A 22 20.20 14.11 6.23
C TRP A 22 20.38 14.22 4.72
N ARG A 23 20.90 15.34 4.25
CA ARG A 23 21.35 15.55 2.87
C ARG A 23 22.85 15.25 2.82
N TYR A 24 23.26 14.42 1.88
CA TYR A 24 24.67 14.16 1.65
C TYR A 24 25.20 15.12 0.57
N GLU A 25 26.27 15.82 0.88
CA GLU A 25 27.00 16.70 -0.04
C GLU A 25 28.23 15.96 -0.58
N ARG A 26 28.31 15.81 -1.91
CA ARG A 26 29.29 14.93 -2.54
C ARG A 26 30.67 15.56 -2.61
N GLU A 27 30.73 16.88 -2.84
CA GLU A 27 31.99 17.61 -2.96
C GLU A 27 32.76 17.63 -1.64
N THR A 28 32.06 17.89 -0.55
CA THR A 28 32.65 17.98 0.80
C THR A 28 32.62 16.65 1.55
N ARG A 29 31.90 15.64 1.03
CA ARG A 29 31.65 14.34 1.68
C ARG A 29 31.06 14.48 3.09
N THR A 30 30.20 15.49 3.27
CA THR A 30 29.56 15.78 4.55
C THR A 30 28.06 15.59 4.48
N PHE A 31 27.44 15.39 5.64
CA PHE A 31 26.01 15.37 5.84
C PHE A 31 25.52 16.69 6.45
N ASP A 32 24.51 17.28 5.82
CA ASP A 32 23.77 18.41 6.35
C ASP A 32 22.42 17.94 6.88
N LEU A 33 22.06 18.37 8.09
CA LEU A 33 20.70 18.23 8.57
C LEU A 33 19.84 19.30 7.91
N VAL A 34 18.90 18.88 7.06
CA VAL A 34 17.87 19.76 6.53
C VAL A 34 16.66 19.69 7.46
N GLU A 35 16.22 20.84 7.96
CA GLU A 35 15.06 20.97 8.85
C GLU A 35 13.88 21.67 8.16
N GLY A 36 12.67 21.44 8.68
CA GLY A 36 11.43 22.03 8.17
C GLY A 36 10.89 21.40 6.88
N ASN A 37 11.52 20.35 6.36
CA ASN A 37 11.10 19.72 5.10
C ASN A 37 11.31 18.20 5.09
N ARG A 38 10.49 17.51 4.31
CA ARG A 38 10.63 16.08 4.03
C ARG A 38 11.62 15.87 2.89
N ARG A 39 12.42 14.80 2.97
CA ARG A 39 13.25 14.38 1.83
C ARG A 39 12.38 14.17 0.58
N PRO A 40 12.75 14.74 -0.58
CA PRO A 40 12.10 14.42 -1.85
C PRO A 40 12.02 12.91 -2.06
N ALA A 41 10.95 12.43 -2.68
CA ALA A 41 10.86 11.06 -3.12
C ALA A 41 11.90 10.82 -4.22
N GLY A 42 12.63 9.71 -4.12
CA GLY A 42 13.68 9.36 -5.06
C GLY A 42 14.35 8.04 -4.69
N TYR A 43 15.30 7.62 -5.50
CA TYR A 43 16.17 6.47 -5.27
C TYR A 43 17.62 6.85 -5.53
N VAL A 44 18.54 6.05 -5.03
CA VAL A 44 19.97 6.25 -5.25
C VAL A 44 20.44 5.22 -6.26
N VAL A 45 21.16 5.67 -7.29
CA VAL A 45 21.78 4.83 -8.32
C VAL A 45 23.29 4.90 -8.14
N ALA A 46 23.99 3.77 -8.24
CA ALA A 46 25.46 3.78 -8.23
C ALA A 46 25.99 4.58 -9.43
N SER A 47 27.07 5.35 -9.24
CA SER A 47 27.75 6.04 -10.32
C SER A 47 28.56 5.04 -11.15
N GLY A 48 28.45 5.13 -12.48
CA GLY A 48 29.02 4.14 -13.41
C GLY A 48 30.55 4.01 -13.37
N ASP A 49 31.25 5.01 -12.82
CA ASP A 49 32.72 5.10 -12.81
C ASP A 49 33.35 4.68 -11.47
N SER A 50 32.56 4.39 -10.43
CA SER A 50 33.12 4.09 -9.11
C SER A 50 33.45 2.61 -8.95
N GLN A 51 34.74 2.27 -8.99
CA GLN A 51 35.26 0.99 -8.48
C GLN A 51 35.48 0.99 -6.95
N ALA A 52 35.19 2.11 -6.28
CA ALA A 52 35.33 2.25 -4.83
C ALA A 52 34.04 1.81 -4.10
N PHE A 53 34.20 1.15 -2.95
CA PHE A 53 33.14 0.62 -2.09
C PHE A 53 32.28 1.73 -1.43
N ASP A 54 32.75 2.97 -1.53
CA ASP A 54 32.32 4.17 -0.83
C ASP A 54 31.62 5.18 -1.75
N ASP A 55 31.01 4.69 -2.85
CA ASP A 55 30.14 5.52 -3.69
C ASP A 55 28.78 5.78 -3.01
N PRO A 56 28.46 7.03 -2.64
CA PRO A 56 27.17 7.41 -2.09
C PRO A 56 26.03 7.35 -3.12
N GLY A 57 26.37 7.23 -4.41
CA GLY A 57 25.44 7.19 -5.54
C GLY A 57 24.80 8.52 -5.89
N ILE A 58 24.09 8.55 -7.01
CA ILE A 58 23.35 9.70 -7.52
C ILE A 58 21.90 9.57 -7.10
N PHE A 59 21.39 10.58 -6.39
CA PHE A 59 19.99 10.63 -6.02
C PHE A 59 19.15 11.08 -7.21
N VAL A 60 18.25 10.21 -7.66
CA VAL A 60 17.30 10.45 -8.73
C VAL A 60 15.91 10.63 -8.11
N GLU A 61 15.33 11.81 -8.29
CA GLU A 61 14.00 12.11 -7.79
C GLU A 61 12.92 11.33 -8.54
N ILE A 62 11.76 11.18 -7.90
CA ILE A 62 10.52 10.72 -8.52
C ILE A 62 9.56 11.91 -8.54
N PRO A 63 9.60 12.75 -9.60
CA PRO A 63 8.87 14.03 -9.64
C PRO A 63 7.38 13.87 -9.41
N LEU A 64 6.77 12.82 -9.97
CA LEU A 64 5.34 12.55 -9.83
C LEU A 64 4.91 12.37 -8.37
N VAL A 65 5.72 11.69 -7.56
CA VAL A 65 5.42 11.53 -6.12
C VAL A 65 5.58 12.86 -5.39
N ASN A 66 6.58 13.66 -5.76
CA ASN A 66 6.79 14.99 -5.19
C ASN A 66 5.66 15.98 -5.57
N GLN A 67 4.98 15.76 -6.70
CA GLN A 67 3.77 16.50 -7.08
C GLN A 67 2.50 16.01 -6.36
N ILE A 68 2.37 14.70 -6.12
CA ILE A 68 1.18 14.10 -5.50
C ILE A 68 1.13 14.38 -3.99
N ARG A 69 2.25 14.29 -3.27
CA ARG A 69 2.28 14.45 -1.80
C ARG A 69 1.65 15.76 -1.29
N PRO A 70 1.97 16.95 -1.85
CA PRO A 70 1.34 18.20 -1.43
C PRO A 70 -0.17 18.22 -1.68
N ARG A 71 -0.65 17.58 -2.75
CA ARG A 71 -2.09 17.50 -3.07
C ARG A 71 -2.83 16.62 -2.08
N ILE A 72 -2.29 15.46 -1.74
CA ILE A 72 -2.85 14.60 -0.68
C ILE A 72 -2.90 15.36 0.64
N LYS A 73 -1.84 16.10 0.99
CA LYS A 73 -1.81 16.93 2.21
C LYS A 73 -2.89 18.02 2.19
N ALA A 74 -3.09 18.70 1.06
CA ALA A 74 -4.14 19.71 0.91
C ALA A 74 -5.55 19.09 1.00
N TRP A 75 -5.78 17.99 0.27
CA TRP A 75 -7.04 17.24 0.28
C TRP A 75 -7.39 16.70 1.68
N ARG A 76 -6.40 16.20 2.41
CA ARG A 76 -6.53 15.80 3.82
C ARG A 76 -6.95 16.97 4.70
N LYS A 77 -6.28 18.12 4.58
CA LYS A 77 -6.60 19.34 5.35
C LYS A 77 -7.99 19.89 5.03
N ALA A 78 -8.47 19.68 3.80
CA ALA A 78 -9.82 20.05 3.37
C ALA A 78 -10.92 19.08 3.88
N GLY A 79 -10.56 18.06 4.68
CA GLY A 79 -11.52 17.11 5.23
C GLY A 79 -11.99 16.04 4.24
N TYR A 80 -11.11 15.67 3.29
CA TYR A 80 -11.33 14.58 2.32
C TYR A 80 -12.55 14.78 1.40
N PRO A 81 -12.64 15.90 0.66
CA PRO A 81 -13.78 16.13 -0.24
C PRO A 81 -13.90 15.01 -1.29
N GLY A 82 -15.14 14.61 -1.57
CA GLY A 82 -15.50 13.63 -2.61
C GLY A 82 -15.44 12.15 -2.23
N VAL A 83 -15.00 11.80 -1.01
CA VAL A 83 -15.03 10.40 -0.53
C VAL A 83 -16.43 9.97 -0.11
N SER A 84 -16.68 8.66 -0.12
CA SER A 84 -17.91 8.10 0.45
C SER A 84 -18.01 8.34 1.97
N ALA A 85 -19.23 8.22 2.51
CA ALA A 85 -19.45 8.31 3.96
C ALA A 85 -18.67 7.26 4.76
N ILE A 86 -18.56 6.03 4.24
CA ILE A 86 -17.78 4.95 4.88
C ILE A 86 -16.29 5.28 4.86
N THR A 87 -15.78 5.77 3.74
CA THR A 87 -14.37 6.15 3.62
C THR A 87 -14.02 7.29 4.56
N LYS A 88 -14.87 8.33 4.64
CA LYS A 88 -14.69 9.44 5.59
C LYS A 88 -14.61 8.93 7.02
N ARG A 89 -15.56 8.08 7.42
CA ARG A 89 -15.60 7.47 8.75
C ARG A 89 -14.36 6.66 9.08
N LEU A 90 -13.83 5.89 8.12
CA LEU A 90 -12.59 5.13 8.30
C LEU A 90 -11.37 6.06 8.45
N LEU A 91 -11.28 7.10 7.62
CA LEU A 91 -10.17 8.07 7.67
C LEU A 91 -10.14 8.87 8.98
N GLU A 92 -11.32 9.27 9.48
CA GLU A 92 -11.47 9.93 10.78
C GLU A 92 -11.05 8.98 11.90
N TYR A 93 -11.58 7.75 11.88
CA TYR A 93 -11.26 6.73 12.88
C TYR A 93 -9.77 6.41 12.95
N TRP A 94 -9.08 6.18 11.82
CA TRP A 94 -7.64 5.89 11.82
C TRP A 94 -6.75 7.03 12.31
N ARG A 95 -7.29 8.24 12.44
CA ARG A 95 -6.59 9.44 12.92
C ARG A 95 -7.06 9.87 14.31
N ASP A 96 -7.99 9.15 14.92
CA ASP A 96 -8.51 9.45 16.24
C ASP A 96 -7.44 9.19 17.32
N PRO A 97 -6.96 10.22 18.03
CA PRO A 97 -5.97 10.05 19.08
C PRO A 97 -6.51 9.27 20.29
N GLU A 98 -7.82 9.33 20.59
CA GLU A 98 -8.42 8.66 21.74
C GLU A 98 -8.46 7.14 21.52
N GLU A 99 -8.79 6.71 20.30
CA GLU A 99 -8.84 5.29 19.92
C GLU A 99 -7.44 4.66 19.81
N PHE A 100 -6.41 5.46 19.51
CA PHE A 100 -5.11 4.94 19.11
C PHE A 100 -3.93 5.32 20.02
N ASP A 101 -4.15 5.87 21.21
CA ASP A 101 -3.10 6.39 22.11
C ASP A 101 -1.89 5.45 22.27
N ALA A 102 -2.12 4.13 22.45
CA ALA A 102 -1.07 3.13 22.58
C ALA A 102 -0.65 2.40 21.28
N ARG A 103 -1.43 2.46 20.19
CA ARG A 103 -1.20 1.67 18.95
C ARG A 103 -1.47 2.47 17.67
N ARG A 104 -0.92 3.69 17.61
CA ARG A 104 -1.06 4.59 16.45
C ARG A 104 -0.54 3.97 15.17
N PHE A 105 -1.26 4.18 14.07
CA PHE A 105 -0.73 3.89 12.74
C PHE A 105 0.46 4.78 12.43
N PHE A 106 1.45 4.23 11.74
CA PHE A 106 2.56 5.02 11.25
C PHE A 106 2.08 6.00 10.18
N PHE A 107 2.72 7.17 10.13
CA PHE A 107 2.41 8.18 9.11
C PHE A 107 2.52 7.60 7.70
N CYS A 108 3.50 6.74 7.44
CA CYS A 108 3.69 6.11 6.13
C CYS A 108 2.57 5.10 5.78
N GLN A 109 1.90 4.51 6.77
CA GLN A 109 0.73 3.65 6.56
C GLN A 109 -0.49 4.49 6.19
N LEU A 110 -0.73 5.57 6.94
CA LEU A 110 -1.80 6.53 6.69
C LEU A 110 -1.64 7.21 5.33
N GLU A 111 -0.44 7.69 5.00
CA GLU A 111 -0.16 8.29 3.69
C GLU A 111 -0.35 7.29 2.55
N ALA A 112 0.04 6.03 2.74
CA ALA A 112 -0.15 4.98 1.73
C ALA A 112 -1.64 4.73 1.44
N ILE A 113 -2.46 4.52 2.47
CA ILE A 113 -3.89 4.29 2.28
C ILE A 113 -4.60 5.53 1.74
N GLU A 114 -4.26 6.73 2.23
CA GLU A 114 -4.83 7.99 1.72
C GLU A 114 -4.50 8.21 0.25
N THR A 115 -3.29 7.85 -0.19
CA THR A 115 -2.91 7.94 -1.61
C THR A 115 -3.81 7.03 -2.45
N LEU A 116 -4.04 5.78 -2.02
CA LEU A 116 -4.90 4.83 -2.75
C LEU A 116 -6.35 5.30 -2.80
N ILE A 117 -6.87 5.85 -1.69
CA ILE A 117 -8.21 6.43 -1.61
C ILE A 117 -8.30 7.64 -2.53
N TRP A 118 -7.33 8.57 -2.47
CA TRP A 118 -7.31 9.76 -3.29
C TRP A 118 -7.30 9.44 -4.79
N LEU A 119 -6.54 8.41 -5.21
CA LEU A 119 -6.52 7.95 -6.59
C LEU A 119 -7.86 7.37 -7.07
N THR A 120 -8.66 6.82 -6.15
CA THR A 120 -9.90 6.08 -6.48
C THR A 120 -11.16 6.92 -6.31
N GLU A 121 -11.23 7.72 -5.26
CA GLU A 121 -12.43 8.44 -4.85
C GLU A 121 -12.35 9.96 -5.00
N ALA A 122 -11.15 10.56 -4.96
CA ALA A 122 -11.07 12.02 -5.02
C ALA A 122 -11.59 12.54 -6.38
N PRO A 123 -12.21 13.74 -6.38
CA PRO A 123 -12.70 14.38 -7.59
C PRO A 123 -11.62 14.45 -8.67
N ALA A 124 -12.01 14.30 -9.94
CA ALA A 124 -11.05 14.36 -11.05
C ALA A 124 -10.25 15.66 -11.08
N ALA A 125 -10.83 16.76 -10.60
CA ALA A 125 -10.17 18.06 -10.43
C ALA A 125 -8.89 18.00 -9.59
N GLU A 126 -8.87 17.15 -8.55
CA GLU A 126 -7.68 16.97 -7.70
C GLU A 126 -6.49 16.39 -8.47
N ARG A 127 -6.77 15.64 -9.55
CA ARG A 127 -5.79 14.91 -10.35
C ARG A 127 -5.42 15.62 -11.66
N VAL A 128 -5.89 16.84 -11.89
CA VAL A 128 -5.55 17.60 -13.09
C VAL A 128 -4.03 17.81 -13.18
N GLY A 129 -3.43 17.43 -14.30
CA GLY A 129 -1.97 17.47 -14.51
C GLY A 129 -1.19 16.32 -13.87
N ILE A 130 -1.87 15.33 -13.27
CA ILE A 130 -1.24 14.12 -12.73
C ILE A 130 -1.54 12.96 -13.68
N ALA A 131 -0.55 12.57 -14.49
CA ALA A 131 -0.61 11.38 -15.33
C ALA A 131 0.26 10.28 -14.70
N ILE A 132 -0.38 9.21 -14.22
CA ILE A 132 0.33 8.02 -13.73
C ILE A 132 0.42 7.04 -14.90
N PRO A 133 1.64 6.65 -15.33
CA PRO A 133 1.79 5.70 -16.43
C PRO A 133 1.18 4.35 -16.03
N GLY A 134 0.31 3.83 -16.91
CA GLY A 134 -0.12 2.44 -16.84
C GLY A 134 0.92 1.50 -17.45
N ASP A 135 0.65 0.21 -17.38
CA ASP A 135 1.46 -0.84 -18.01
C ASP A 135 0.88 -1.28 -19.38
N GLY A 136 -0.05 -0.49 -19.94
CA GLY A 136 -0.74 -0.81 -21.18
C GLY A 136 -1.81 -1.90 -21.07
N GLY A 137 -2.05 -2.45 -19.88
CA GLY A 137 -3.07 -3.46 -19.65
C GLY A 137 -4.50 -2.91 -19.56
N ALA A 138 -5.48 -3.79 -19.74
CA ALA A 138 -6.91 -3.48 -19.59
C ALA A 138 -7.33 -3.15 -18.15
N PHE A 139 -6.46 -3.39 -17.17
CA PHE A 139 -6.73 -3.17 -15.76
C PHE A 139 -5.81 -2.10 -15.19
N ALA A 140 -6.37 -1.21 -14.38
CA ALA A 140 -5.57 -0.28 -13.59
C ALA A 140 -4.75 -1.07 -12.56
N ARG A 141 -3.42 -1.02 -12.67
CA ARG A 141 -2.51 -1.62 -11.70
C ARG A 141 -1.85 -0.53 -10.88
N GLN A 142 -2.06 -0.58 -9.56
CA GLN A 142 -1.45 0.35 -8.61
C GLN A 142 -0.39 -0.38 -7.78
N CYS A 143 0.75 0.27 -7.58
CA CYS A 143 1.84 -0.25 -6.78
C CYS A 143 2.10 0.65 -5.57
N CYS A 144 2.07 0.07 -4.38
CA CYS A 144 2.48 0.74 -3.15
C CYS A 144 3.86 0.23 -2.72
N LYS A 145 4.91 1.04 -2.96
CA LYS A 145 6.28 0.73 -2.54
C LYS A 145 6.52 1.20 -1.10
N MET A 146 6.77 0.26 -0.20
CA MET A 146 7.03 0.56 1.21
C MET A 146 8.22 -0.23 1.75
N ALA A 147 8.94 0.36 2.70
CA ALA A 147 10.10 -0.25 3.35
C ALA A 147 9.75 -1.55 4.11
N THR A 148 10.74 -2.39 4.35
CA THR A 148 10.59 -3.54 5.26
C THR A 148 10.40 -3.03 6.69
N GLY A 149 9.48 -3.63 7.44
CA GLY A 149 9.13 -3.19 8.80
C GLY A 149 8.12 -2.04 8.88
N SER A 150 7.76 -1.37 7.77
CA SER A 150 6.80 -0.24 7.80
C SER A 150 5.33 -0.65 7.92
N GLY A 151 5.02 -1.95 8.02
CA GLY A 151 3.65 -2.45 8.14
C GLY A 151 2.86 -2.57 6.82
N LYS A 152 3.49 -3.06 5.74
CA LYS A 152 2.82 -3.34 4.45
C LYS A 152 1.50 -4.12 4.61
N THR A 153 1.52 -5.17 5.44
CA THR A 153 0.34 -6.02 5.67
C THR A 153 -0.79 -5.30 6.42
N ILE A 154 -0.46 -4.29 7.25
CA ILE A 154 -1.47 -3.43 7.89
C ILE A 154 -2.17 -2.61 6.81
N VAL A 155 -1.41 -1.98 5.89
CA VAL A 155 -2.00 -1.24 4.76
C VAL A 155 -2.84 -2.16 3.88
N MET A 156 -2.42 -3.40 3.63
CA MET A 156 -3.25 -4.38 2.92
C MET A 156 -4.59 -4.60 3.63
N ALA A 157 -4.61 -4.79 4.96
CA ALA A 157 -5.84 -4.94 5.72
C ALA A 157 -6.71 -3.67 5.68
N MET A 158 -6.12 -2.47 5.73
CA MET A 158 -6.85 -1.20 5.59
C MET A 158 -7.50 -1.09 4.21
N VAL A 159 -6.78 -1.43 3.13
CA VAL A 159 -7.33 -1.46 1.76
C VAL A 159 -8.48 -2.45 1.67
N ILE A 160 -8.32 -3.66 2.19
CA ILE A 160 -9.37 -4.69 2.15
C ILE A 160 -10.62 -4.24 2.91
N ALA A 161 -10.45 -3.68 4.12
CA ALA A 161 -11.56 -3.14 4.89
C ALA A 161 -12.28 -2.01 4.14
N TRP A 162 -11.51 -1.05 3.60
CA TRP A 162 -12.04 0.06 2.81
C TRP A 162 -12.88 -0.43 1.63
N HIS A 163 -12.39 -1.39 0.83
CA HIS A 163 -13.13 -1.93 -0.30
C HIS A 163 -14.37 -2.73 0.12
N ILE A 164 -14.26 -3.64 1.10
CA ILE A 164 -15.39 -4.46 1.54
C ILE A 164 -16.50 -3.58 2.10
N LEU A 165 -16.18 -2.68 3.03
CA LEU A 165 -17.18 -1.86 3.73
C LEU A 165 -17.90 -0.91 2.76
N ASN A 166 -17.17 -0.30 1.83
CA ASN A 166 -17.79 0.52 0.80
C ASN A 166 -18.69 -0.29 -0.13
N LYS A 167 -18.26 -1.47 -0.56
CA LYS A 167 -19.07 -2.33 -1.44
C LYS A 167 -20.33 -2.84 -0.74
N VAL A 168 -20.25 -3.12 0.56
CA VAL A 168 -21.41 -3.52 1.37
C VAL A 168 -22.37 -2.35 1.55
N ALA A 169 -21.87 -1.14 1.79
CA ALA A 169 -22.70 0.05 1.94
C ALA A 169 -23.34 0.51 0.62
N ASN A 170 -22.65 0.35 -0.51
CA ASN A 170 -23.16 0.66 -1.84
C ASN A 170 -22.83 -0.45 -2.85
N PRO A 171 -23.71 -1.47 -3.00
CA PRO A 171 -23.48 -2.60 -3.89
C PRO A 171 -23.33 -2.23 -5.38
N GLN A 172 -23.88 -1.09 -5.81
CA GLN A 172 -23.83 -0.65 -7.21
C GLN A 172 -22.54 0.10 -7.56
N ASP A 173 -21.74 0.50 -6.57
CA ASP A 173 -20.50 1.21 -6.81
C ASP A 173 -19.43 0.26 -7.38
N ALA A 174 -19.09 0.43 -8.65
CA ALA A 174 -18.13 -0.40 -9.36
C ALA A 174 -16.67 -0.18 -8.92
N ARG A 175 -16.38 0.88 -8.16
CA ARG A 175 -15.03 1.17 -7.65
C ARG A 175 -14.59 0.16 -6.58
N PHE A 176 -15.54 -0.49 -5.91
CA PHE A 176 -15.27 -1.34 -4.75
C PHE A 176 -15.63 -2.81 -4.97
N SER A 177 -14.99 -3.67 -4.19
CA SER A 177 -15.22 -5.12 -4.21
C SER A 177 -15.30 -5.65 -2.78
N ARG A 178 -16.20 -6.61 -2.56
CA ARG A 178 -16.24 -7.41 -1.33
C ARG A 178 -15.51 -8.74 -1.47
N ASN A 179 -14.99 -9.05 -2.66
CA ASN A 179 -14.22 -10.26 -2.94
C ASN A 179 -12.78 -9.87 -3.24
N VAL A 180 -11.84 -10.37 -2.44
CA VAL A 180 -10.42 -10.06 -2.54
C VAL A 180 -9.62 -11.33 -2.74
N LEU A 181 -8.73 -11.33 -3.72
CA LEU A 181 -7.73 -12.38 -3.95
C LEU A 181 -6.35 -11.85 -3.56
N VAL A 182 -5.71 -12.51 -2.60
CA VAL A 182 -4.34 -12.21 -2.18
C VAL A 182 -3.42 -13.31 -2.69
N ILE A 183 -2.44 -12.94 -3.51
CA ILE A 183 -1.46 -13.88 -4.09
C ILE A 183 -0.12 -13.74 -3.36
N ALA A 184 0.37 -14.86 -2.82
CA ALA A 184 1.63 -14.96 -2.12
C ALA A 184 2.70 -15.65 -2.99
N PRO A 185 3.98 -15.19 -2.93
CA PRO A 185 5.06 -15.77 -3.72
C PRO A 185 5.46 -17.19 -3.26
N GLY A 186 5.25 -17.52 -1.98
CA GLY A 186 5.60 -18.82 -1.42
C GLY A 186 4.67 -19.22 -0.28
N LEU A 187 4.76 -20.47 0.18
CA LEU A 187 3.92 -21.01 1.27
C LEU A 187 4.18 -20.33 2.62
N THR A 188 5.42 -19.93 2.88
CA THR A 188 5.78 -19.19 4.11
C THR A 188 5.06 -17.84 4.17
N VAL A 189 5.10 -17.07 3.07
CA VAL A 189 4.41 -15.77 2.99
C VAL A 189 2.91 -15.97 3.03
N LYS A 190 2.38 -16.98 2.31
CA LYS A 190 0.95 -17.34 2.34
C LYS A 190 0.46 -17.57 3.78
N SER A 191 1.21 -18.35 4.57
CA SER A 191 0.85 -18.68 5.96
C SER A 191 0.84 -17.44 6.85
N ARG A 192 1.77 -16.49 6.64
CA ARG A 192 1.79 -15.21 7.36
C ARG A 192 0.65 -14.27 6.97
N LEU A 193 0.13 -14.37 5.75
CA LEU A 193 -0.95 -13.52 5.25
C LEU A 193 -2.34 -13.95 5.70
N VAL A 194 -2.49 -15.12 6.37
CA VAL A 194 -3.79 -15.59 6.93
C VAL A 194 -4.46 -14.56 7.84
N VAL A 195 -3.66 -13.69 8.46
CA VAL A 195 -4.13 -12.54 9.26
C VAL A 195 -5.02 -11.55 8.49
N LEU A 196 -5.04 -11.59 7.16
CA LEU A 196 -5.90 -10.78 6.30
C LEU A 196 -7.33 -11.34 6.15
N GLU A 197 -7.59 -12.55 6.64
CA GLU A 197 -8.92 -13.16 6.63
C GLU A 197 -9.79 -12.53 7.74
N PRO A 198 -10.92 -11.85 7.42
CA PRO A 198 -11.73 -11.13 8.42
C PRO A 198 -12.29 -12.02 9.53
N THR A 199 -12.58 -13.29 9.20
CA THR A 199 -13.11 -14.31 10.11
C THR A 199 -12.01 -15.16 10.74
N GLY A 200 -10.75 -15.01 10.32
CA GLY A 200 -9.62 -15.77 10.84
C GLY A 200 -9.28 -15.40 12.28
N ALA A 201 -8.77 -16.37 13.04
CA ALA A 201 -8.22 -16.13 14.37
C ALA A 201 -6.96 -15.25 14.28
N GLY A 202 -6.80 -14.31 15.21
CA GLY A 202 -5.65 -13.40 15.22
C GLY A 202 -5.59 -12.45 14.01
N ASN A 203 -6.71 -12.17 13.35
CA ASN A 203 -6.73 -11.28 12.20
C ASN A 203 -6.32 -9.84 12.55
N TYR A 204 -5.75 -9.16 11.56
CA TYR A 204 -5.22 -7.80 11.74
C TYR A 204 -6.30 -6.75 11.96
N TYR A 205 -7.53 -7.00 11.51
CA TYR A 205 -8.63 -6.07 11.74
C TYR A 205 -8.91 -5.89 13.24
N LYS A 206 -8.85 -6.97 14.02
CA LYS A 206 -8.96 -6.93 15.48
C LYS A 206 -7.64 -6.55 16.15
N ALA A 207 -6.52 -7.16 15.74
CA ALA A 207 -5.24 -6.99 16.44
C ALA A 207 -4.72 -5.53 16.40
N PHE A 208 -4.99 -4.81 15.30
CA PHE A 208 -4.62 -3.41 15.10
C PHE A 208 -5.82 -2.46 15.12
N ASN A 209 -6.99 -2.92 15.58
CA ASN A 209 -8.20 -2.13 15.68
C ASN A 209 -8.55 -1.37 14.39
N ILE A 210 -8.36 -1.99 13.20
CA ILE A 210 -8.43 -1.31 11.88
C ILE A 210 -9.84 -0.85 11.54
N VAL A 211 -10.86 -1.53 12.06
CA VAL A 211 -12.27 -1.27 11.71
C VAL A 211 -13.05 -0.98 12.99
N PRO A 212 -13.86 0.09 13.03
CA PRO A 212 -14.76 0.36 14.15
C PRO A 212 -15.61 -0.87 14.47
N SER A 213 -15.84 -1.13 15.75
CA SER A 213 -16.61 -2.29 16.22
C SER A 213 -17.96 -2.42 15.50
N SER A 214 -18.68 -1.31 15.36
CA SER A 214 -19.97 -1.21 14.63
C SER A 214 -19.93 -1.60 13.15
N LEU A 215 -18.77 -1.59 12.49
CA LEU A 215 -18.59 -2.00 11.08
C LEU A 215 -18.09 -3.44 10.94
N SER A 216 -17.83 -4.14 12.05
CA SER A 216 -17.25 -5.49 12.04
C SER A 216 -18.13 -6.54 11.35
N ASP A 217 -19.45 -6.45 11.51
CA ASP A 217 -20.39 -7.35 10.83
C ASP A 217 -20.39 -7.15 9.32
N GLN A 218 -20.30 -5.89 8.87
CA GLN A 218 -20.22 -5.57 7.45
C GLN A 218 -18.90 -6.06 6.84
N LEU A 219 -17.80 -5.96 7.57
CA LEU A 219 -16.50 -6.50 7.13
C LEU A 219 -16.56 -8.02 6.89
N ARG A 220 -17.29 -8.76 7.75
CA ARG A 220 -17.47 -10.22 7.62
C ARG A 220 -18.27 -10.65 6.39
N GLN A 221 -18.99 -9.74 5.74
CA GLN A 221 -19.69 -10.03 4.49
C GLN A 221 -18.74 -10.13 3.28
N GLY A 222 -17.49 -9.69 3.42
CA GLY A 222 -16.47 -9.84 2.39
C GLY A 222 -15.77 -11.19 2.44
N LYS A 223 -15.26 -11.62 1.28
CA LYS A 223 -14.50 -12.85 1.13
C LYS A 223 -13.06 -12.54 0.75
N VAL A 224 -12.12 -12.95 1.59
CA VAL A 224 -10.68 -12.83 1.33
C VAL A 224 -10.11 -14.21 1.07
N LEU A 225 -9.58 -14.43 -0.13
CA LEU A 225 -8.96 -15.70 -0.53
C LEU A 225 -7.45 -15.51 -0.67
N ILE A 226 -6.67 -16.26 0.11
CA ILE A 226 -5.21 -16.19 0.08
C ILE A 226 -4.67 -17.44 -0.61
N ARG A 227 -3.98 -17.25 -1.74
CA ARG A 227 -3.40 -18.33 -2.55
C ARG A 227 -1.90 -18.13 -2.75
N ASN A 228 -1.20 -19.23 -2.94
CA ASN A 228 0.14 -19.17 -3.51
C ASN A 228 0.03 -19.10 -5.03
N TRP A 229 0.92 -18.37 -5.71
CA TRP A 229 0.84 -18.18 -7.15
C TRP A 229 0.87 -19.50 -7.95
N HIS A 230 1.54 -20.56 -7.47
CA HIS A 230 1.52 -21.87 -8.13
C HIS A 230 0.12 -22.46 -8.23
N ALA A 231 -0.83 -22.05 -7.38
CA ALA A 231 -2.23 -22.48 -7.48
C ALA A 231 -2.98 -21.87 -8.67
N LEU A 232 -2.36 -20.90 -9.36
CA LEU A 232 -2.84 -20.31 -10.61
C LEU A 232 -2.15 -20.92 -11.84
N ALA A 233 -1.13 -21.77 -11.65
CA ALA A 233 -0.52 -22.48 -12.76
C ALA A 233 -1.53 -23.48 -13.35
N TRP A 234 -1.39 -23.74 -14.65
CA TRP A 234 -2.21 -24.75 -15.31
C TRP A 234 -2.01 -26.11 -14.67
N ASP A 235 -3.12 -26.82 -14.44
CA ASP A 235 -3.04 -28.22 -14.05
C ASP A 235 -2.45 -29.01 -15.23
N SER A 236 -1.44 -29.85 -14.96
CA SER A 236 -0.94 -30.77 -15.99
C SER A 236 -2.00 -31.83 -16.34
N GLU A 237 -1.91 -32.43 -17.52
CA GLU A 237 -2.82 -33.52 -17.91
C GLU A 237 -2.87 -34.66 -16.87
N GLU A 238 -1.74 -34.95 -16.22
CA GLU A 238 -1.68 -35.94 -15.14
C GLU A 238 -2.45 -35.52 -13.89
N GLN A 239 -2.42 -34.23 -13.53
CA GLN A 239 -3.15 -33.70 -12.39
C GLN A 239 -4.66 -33.72 -12.64
N ILE A 240 -5.08 -33.45 -13.87
CA ILE A 240 -6.49 -33.51 -14.29
C ILE A 240 -6.99 -34.95 -14.28
N LYS A 241 -6.20 -35.90 -14.81
CA LYS A 241 -6.52 -37.34 -14.78
C LYS A 241 -6.65 -37.89 -13.35
N LYS A 242 -5.90 -37.34 -12.38
CA LYS A 242 -5.95 -37.73 -10.95
C LYS A 242 -7.12 -37.07 -10.19
N ARG A 243 -7.68 -35.96 -10.66
CA ARG A 243 -8.82 -35.28 -10.02
C ARG A 243 -10.14 -35.97 -10.36
N ARG A 244 -10.78 -36.60 -9.37
CA ARG A 244 -12.20 -36.99 -9.46
C ARG A 244 -13.08 -35.74 -9.32
N SER A 245 -13.29 -35.05 -10.43
CA SER A 245 -14.05 -33.79 -10.53
C SER A 245 -15.27 -33.97 -11.43
N VAL A 246 -16.38 -33.29 -11.11
CA VAL A 246 -17.57 -33.20 -11.99
C VAL A 246 -17.26 -32.34 -13.23
N ASP A 247 -16.31 -31.40 -13.11
CA ASP A 247 -15.78 -30.64 -14.23
C ASP A 247 -14.83 -31.52 -15.06
N LYS A 248 -15.28 -31.93 -16.25
CA LYS A 248 -14.58 -32.81 -17.21
C LYS A 248 -13.73 -32.03 -18.24
N ARG A 249 -13.54 -30.73 -18.07
CA ARG A 249 -12.71 -29.94 -18.99
C ARG A 249 -11.25 -30.39 -18.90
N GLY A 250 -10.62 -30.60 -20.06
CA GLY A 250 -9.21 -30.99 -20.18
C GLY A 250 -8.22 -29.89 -19.79
N ALA A 251 -6.92 -30.13 -19.97
CA ALA A 251 -5.89 -29.14 -19.72
C ALA A 251 -6.15 -27.90 -20.56
N LYS A 252 -6.29 -26.75 -19.90
CA LYS A 252 -6.48 -25.48 -20.56
C LYS A 252 -5.11 -24.94 -20.99
N SER A 253 -5.01 -24.51 -22.24
CA SER A 253 -3.81 -23.88 -22.79
C SER A 253 -3.69 -22.43 -22.34
N ASP A 254 -2.50 -21.84 -22.53
CA ASP A 254 -2.21 -20.42 -22.27
C ASP A 254 -3.16 -19.44 -22.99
N GLU A 255 -3.86 -19.90 -24.03
CA GLU A 255 -4.80 -19.11 -24.83
C GLU A 255 -6.27 -19.25 -24.40
N ALA A 256 -6.58 -20.13 -23.43
CA ALA A 256 -7.96 -20.49 -23.09
C ALA A 256 -8.85 -19.32 -22.60
N TYR A 257 -8.23 -18.20 -22.24
CA TYR A 257 -8.91 -16.97 -21.80
C TYR A 257 -8.44 -15.72 -22.55
N ALA A 258 -7.60 -15.87 -23.56
CA ALA A 258 -7.21 -14.79 -24.46
C ALA A 258 -8.15 -14.82 -25.68
N ARG A 259 -9.30 -14.15 -25.55
CA ARG A 259 -10.15 -13.75 -26.67
C ARG A 259 -10.53 -12.30 -26.51
#